data_AF-A0A7S3M5J8-F1
#
_entry.id   AF-A0A7S3M5J8-F1
#
_cell.length_a   1.000
_cell.length_b   1.000
_cell.length_c   1.000
_cell.angle_alpha   90.00
_cell.angle_beta   90.00
_cell.angle_gamma   90.00
#
_symmetry.space_group_name_H-M   'P 1'
#
loop_
_entity.id
_entity.type
_entity.pdbx_description
1 polymer ?
#
loop_
_entity_poly.entity_id
_entity_poly.type
_entity_poly.pdbx_seq_one_letter_code
_entity_poly.pdbx_strand_id
1 'polypeptide(L)'
;MAKGKSSPFFTFVVIPVIIAAVLFPIWKTLQAGDALSYMYPNLLLFTPYREETRALWNSVLKFPTEKVEHHHVPTIEYADFTMEKLKVLTKNWRSPVVVKNMFTGTPAFDKWGVDGYLSAKIGDFLIPVVRNAKYNTLQNDRVVIPFREAFTEIVSDPNSKMYMFFPVKSRFSFNHSELGALEELQNRINEVVLEDLEIDKRIWKGFGTKAHSTYFGSQLIVGQGSVDPAETTGTGWHCAAGNNWFIQAIGRKRWYFLDPKYSAYMHPLRGGKVNMMTG
;
A
#
# COMPACT_ATOMS: atom_id res chain seq x y z
N MET A 1 -37.78 35.39 -33.52
CA MET A 1 -36.88 34.55 -32.72
C MET A 1 -37.51 34.34 -31.35
N ALA A 2 -38.11 33.16 -31.11
CA ALA A 2 -38.68 32.84 -29.81
C ALA A 2 -37.54 32.54 -28.82
N LYS A 3 -37.46 33.32 -27.72
CA LYS A 3 -36.57 33.01 -26.59
C LYS A 3 -37.07 31.72 -25.95
N GLY A 4 -36.41 30.60 -26.26
CA GLY A 4 -36.68 29.31 -25.60
C GLY A 4 -36.51 29.48 -24.10
N LYS A 5 -37.59 29.32 -23.34
CA LYS A 5 -37.53 29.29 -21.87
C LYS A 5 -36.66 28.10 -21.48
N SER A 6 -35.56 28.35 -20.77
CA SER A 6 -34.73 27.27 -20.24
C SER A 6 -35.59 26.39 -19.34
N SER A 7 -35.49 25.07 -19.54
CA SER A 7 -36.21 24.09 -18.72
C SER A 7 -35.84 24.30 -17.25
N PRO A 8 -36.82 24.33 -16.31
CA PRO A 8 -36.55 24.44 -14.88
C PRO A 8 -35.60 23.34 -14.38
N PHE A 9 -35.57 22.18 -15.05
CA PHE A 9 -34.60 21.12 -14.77
C PHE A 9 -33.14 21.58 -14.92
N PHE A 10 -32.83 22.36 -15.96
CA PHE A 10 -31.47 22.82 -16.19
C PHE A 10 -31.01 23.80 -15.10
N THR A 11 -31.88 24.74 -14.71
CA THR A 11 -31.55 25.75 -13.72
C THR A 11 -31.48 25.19 -12.30
N PHE A 12 -32.39 24.29 -11.92
CA PHE A 12 -32.51 23.81 -10.54
C PHE A 12 -31.75 22.51 -10.25
N VAL A 13 -31.32 21.76 -11.28
CA VAL A 13 -30.58 20.50 -11.09
C VAL A 13 -29.19 20.57 -11.69
N VAL A 14 -29.06 20.93 -12.96
CA VAL A 14 -27.76 20.88 -13.66
C VAL A 14 -26.78 21.92 -13.12
N ILE A 15 -27.23 23.17 -12.92
CA ILE A 15 -26.36 24.24 -12.41
C ILE A 15 -25.83 23.92 -11.00
N PRO A 16 -26.65 23.54 -10.00
CA PRO A 16 -26.13 23.17 -8.67
C PRO A 16 -25.17 21.98 -8.70
N VAL A 17 -25.41 20.98 -9.55
CA VAL A 17 -24.51 19.82 -9.69
C VAL A 17 -23.16 20.25 -10.26
N ILE A 18 -23.13 21.10 -11.29
CA ILE A 18 -21.88 21.63 -11.85
C ILE A 18 -21.14 22.48 -10.81
N ILE A 19 -21.87 23.35 -10.10
CA ILE A 19 -21.29 24.18 -9.02
C ILE A 19 -20.68 23.28 -7.94
N ALA A 20 -21.39 22.25 -7.48
CA ALA A 20 -20.87 21.32 -6.50
C ALA A 20 -19.65 20.55 -7.02
N ALA A 21 -19.67 20.11 -8.28
CA ALA A 21 -18.55 19.40 -8.91
C ALA A 21 -17.28 20.25 -9.04
N VAL A 22 -17.40 21.59 -9.09
CA VAL A 22 -16.26 22.52 -9.13
C VAL A 22 -15.85 22.97 -7.74
N LEU A 23 -16.81 23.41 -6.90
CA LEU A 23 -16.54 23.96 -5.58
C LEU A 23 -16.04 22.89 -4.61
N PHE A 24 -16.49 21.64 -4.72
CA PHE A 24 -16.05 20.58 -3.81
C PHE A 24 -14.55 20.27 -3.95
N PRO A 25 -13.99 20.06 -5.16
CA PRO A 25 -12.54 19.93 -5.33
C PRO A 25 -11.74 21.17 -4.89
N ILE A 26 -12.23 22.39 -5.17
CA ILE A 26 -11.60 23.63 -4.70
C ILE A 26 -11.52 23.63 -3.18
N TRP A 27 -12.66 23.41 -2.52
CA TRP A 27 -12.76 23.38 -1.07
C TRP A 27 -11.85 22.31 -0.46
N LYS A 28 -11.79 21.11 -1.05
CA LYS A 28 -10.87 20.05 -0.59
C LYS A 28 -9.40 20.41 -0.76
N THR A 29 -9.03 21.04 -1.87
CA THR A 29 -7.66 21.52 -2.10
C THR A 29 -7.26 22.55 -1.04
N LEU A 30 -8.16 23.52 -0.75
CA LEU A 30 -7.93 24.51 0.29
C LEU A 30 -7.86 23.90 1.69
N GLN A 31 -8.71 22.90 2.00
CA GLN A 31 -8.64 22.18 3.28
C GLN A 31 -7.33 21.41 3.48
N ALA A 32 -6.73 20.92 2.40
CA ALA A 32 -5.44 20.24 2.43
C ALA A 32 -4.25 21.22 2.61
N GLY A 33 -4.48 22.53 2.47
CA GLY A 33 -3.42 23.54 2.44
C GLY A 33 -2.65 23.58 1.12
N ASP A 34 -3.18 22.96 0.07
CA ASP A 34 -2.56 22.90 -1.24
C ASP A 34 -2.82 24.17 -2.06
N ALA A 35 -1.90 24.50 -2.96
CA ALA A 35 -2.12 25.57 -3.93
C ALA A 35 -3.24 25.19 -4.91
N LEU A 36 -4.12 26.12 -5.27
CA LEU A 36 -5.19 25.88 -6.25
C LEU A 36 -4.64 25.41 -7.61
N SER A 37 -3.41 25.78 -7.95
CA SER A 37 -2.73 25.29 -9.16
C SER A 37 -2.55 23.76 -9.18
N TYR A 38 -2.56 23.09 -8.02
CA TYR A 38 -2.44 21.62 -7.94
C TYR A 38 -3.72 20.90 -8.38
N MET A 39 -4.86 21.60 -8.48
CA MET A 39 -6.11 20.99 -8.94
C MET A 39 -6.00 20.40 -10.34
N TYR A 40 -5.34 21.11 -11.26
CA TYR A 40 -5.21 20.67 -12.65
C TYR A 40 -4.46 19.34 -12.79
N PRO A 41 -3.22 19.18 -12.29
CA PRO A 41 -2.55 17.90 -12.35
C PRO A 41 -3.28 16.83 -11.52
N ASN A 42 -3.93 17.17 -10.40
CA ASN A 42 -4.74 16.23 -9.63
C ASN A 42 -5.93 15.67 -10.41
N LEU A 43 -6.63 16.50 -11.20
CA LEU A 43 -7.71 16.05 -12.08
C LEU A 43 -7.18 15.09 -13.15
N LEU A 44 -6.01 15.40 -13.72
CA LEU A 44 -5.41 14.57 -14.77
C LEU A 44 -4.91 13.22 -14.27
N LEU A 45 -4.66 13.04 -12.96
CA LEU A 45 -4.37 11.72 -12.38
C LEU A 45 -5.43 10.67 -12.73
N PHE A 46 -6.67 11.09 -12.95
CA PHE A 46 -7.79 10.20 -13.25
C PHE A 46 -8.02 9.99 -14.75
N THR A 47 -7.12 10.51 -15.59
CA THR A 47 -7.19 10.48 -17.06
C THR A 47 -6.03 9.64 -17.63
N PRO A 48 -6.07 9.25 -18.92
CA PRO A 48 -4.94 8.58 -19.56
C PRO A 48 -3.74 9.51 -19.86
N TYR A 49 -3.88 10.84 -19.65
CA TYR A 49 -2.88 11.87 -19.98
C TYR A 49 -1.72 11.93 -18.98
N ARG A 50 -0.99 10.83 -18.85
CA ARG A 50 0.06 10.66 -17.83
C ARG A 50 1.26 11.58 -18.05
N GLU A 51 1.67 11.80 -19.29
CA GLU A 51 2.83 12.63 -19.60
C GLU A 51 2.51 14.11 -19.43
N GLU A 52 1.30 14.53 -19.77
CA GLU A 52 0.76 15.87 -19.51
C GLU A 52 0.64 16.13 -18.02
N THR A 53 0.16 15.14 -17.25
CA THR A 53 0.13 15.22 -15.77
C THR A 53 1.53 15.44 -15.20
N ARG A 54 2.53 14.70 -15.70
CA ARG A 54 3.93 14.86 -15.28
C ARG A 54 4.47 16.24 -15.64
N ALA A 55 4.24 16.70 -16.86
CA ALA A 55 4.66 18.02 -17.32
C ALA A 55 4.04 19.13 -16.46
N LEU A 56 2.76 19.01 -16.12
CA LEU A 56 2.06 19.96 -15.28
C LEU A 56 2.61 19.98 -13.86
N TRP A 57 2.83 18.81 -13.23
CA TRP A 57 3.51 18.75 -11.94
C TRP A 57 4.85 19.50 -11.97
N ASN A 58 5.70 19.23 -12.97
CA ASN A 58 6.97 19.94 -13.12
C ASN A 58 6.80 21.47 -13.28
N SER A 59 5.71 21.93 -13.90
CA SER A 59 5.46 23.36 -14.14
C SER A 59 4.90 24.11 -12.91
N VAL A 60 4.09 23.43 -12.09
CA VAL A 60 3.40 24.08 -10.96
C VAL A 60 4.16 23.96 -9.65
N LEU A 61 5.06 22.98 -9.54
CA LEU A 61 5.81 22.71 -8.31
C LEU A 61 6.98 23.67 -8.17
N LYS A 62 7.06 24.29 -6.99
CA LYS A 62 8.22 25.04 -6.55
C LYS A 62 8.78 24.31 -5.34
N PHE A 63 9.95 23.71 -5.49
CA PHE A 63 10.58 23.00 -4.39
C PHE A 63 10.94 23.99 -3.28
N PRO A 64 10.63 23.66 -2.02
CA PRO A 64 11.13 24.45 -0.90
C PRO A 64 12.65 24.39 -0.90
N THR A 65 13.29 25.54 -0.64
CA THR A 65 14.74 25.62 -0.46
C THR A 65 15.16 25.21 0.95
N GLU A 66 14.21 25.19 1.89
CA GLU A 66 14.42 24.78 3.26
C GLU A 66 14.69 23.27 3.34
N LYS A 67 15.77 22.91 4.02
CA LYS A 67 16.08 21.52 4.34
C LYS A 67 15.23 21.10 5.54
N VAL A 68 14.37 20.12 5.34
CA VAL A 68 13.62 19.51 6.43
C VAL A 68 14.48 18.41 7.07
N GLU A 69 14.72 18.51 8.37
CA GLU A 69 15.44 17.47 9.10
C GLU A 69 14.63 16.17 9.16
N HIS A 70 15.34 15.04 9.06
CA HIS A 70 14.71 13.73 9.16
C HIS A 70 14.49 13.39 10.63
N HIS A 71 13.26 12.96 10.96
CA HIS A 71 12.93 12.49 12.29
C HIS A 71 12.71 10.97 12.27
N HIS A 72 13.20 10.30 13.31
CA HIS A 72 12.88 8.89 13.52
C HIS A 72 11.40 8.71 13.87
N VAL A 73 10.82 7.63 13.38
CA VAL A 73 9.45 7.24 13.72
C VAL A 73 9.38 6.92 15.23
N PRO A 74 8.41 7.47 15.98
CA PRO A 74 8.22 7.14 17.38
C PRO A 74 8.13 5.63 17.60
N THR A 75 8.72 5.16 18.69
CA THR A 75 8.81 3.73 19.00
C THR A 75 8.30 3.46 20.41
N ILE A 76 7.59 2.36 20.60
CA ILE A 76 7.20 1.82 21.91
C ILE A 76 7.54 0.35 22.03
N GLU A 77 7.84 -0.09 23.24
CA GLU A 77 7.95 -1.50 23.57
C GLU A 77 6.56 -2.12 23.74
N TYR A 78 6.40 -3.39 23.36
CA TYR A 78 5.13 -4.10 23.49
C TYR A 78 4.64 -4.21 24.94
N ALA A 79 5.55 -4.26 25.92
CA ALA A 79 5.18 -4.26 27.33
C ALA A 79 4.33 -3.03 27.74
N ASP A 80 4.51 -1.90 27.05
CA ASP A 80 3.73 -0.69 27.29
C ASP A 80 2.62 -0.46 26.26
N PHE A 81 2.39 -1.42 25.36
CA PHE A 81 1.44 -1.25 24.27
C PHE A 81 -0.01 -1.26 24.79
N THR A 82 -0.73 -0.18 24.49
CA THR A 82 -2.19 -0.13 24.57
C THR A 82 -2.73 0.62 23.36
N MET A 83 -4.00 0.40 23.02
CA MET A 83 -4.64 1.12 21.90
C MET A 83 -4.71 2.63 22.17
N GLU A 84 -4.87 3.04 23.43
CA GLU A 84 -4.85 4.43 23.85
C GLU A 84 -3.46 5.06 23.66
N LYS A 85 -2.40 4.37 24.09
CA LYS A 85 -1.02 4.85 23.92
C LYS A 85 -0.67 4.95 22.43
N LEU A 86 -1.05 3.95 21.64
CA LEU A 86 -0.88 3.97 20.19
C LEU A 86 -1.63 5.14 19.56
N LYS A 87 -2.89 5.39 19.96
CA LYS A 87 -3.68 6.53 19.46
C LYS A 87 -3.01 7.87 19.76
N VAL A 88 -2.43 8.05 20.95
CA VAL A 88 -1.69 9.27 21.31
C VAL A 88 -0.45 9.45 20.44
N LEU A 89 0.39 8.42 20.36
CA LEU A 89 1.67 8.48 19.61
C LEU A 89 1.46 8.66 18.11
N THR A 90 0.41 8.06 17.56
CA THR A 90 0.01 8.22 16.16
C THR A 90 -0.74 9.53 15.90
N LYS A 91 -0.90 10.42 16.90
CA LYS A 91 -1.67 11.67 16.78
C LYS A 91 -3.09 11.44 16.23
N ASN A 92 -3.78 10.47 16.82
CA ASN A 92 -5.09 9.97 16.39
C ASN A 92 -5.03 9.33 15.00
N TRP A 93 -4.13 8.37 14.81
CA TRP A 93 -3.96 7.56 13.58
C TRP A 93 -3.46 8.31 12.34
N ARG A 94 -2.76 9.44 12.54
CA ARG A 94 -2.24 10.32 11.48
C ARG A 94 -0.73 10.25 11.30
N SER A 95 -0.01 9.57 12.18
CA SER A 95 1.44 9.44 12.16
C SER A 95 1.87 8.00 12.42
N PRO A 96 2.97 7.54 11.80
CA PRO A 96 3.46 6.18 12.00
C PRO A 96 4.04 6.00 13.41
N VAL A 97 4.00 4.77 13.91
CA VAL A 97 4.63 4.33 15.16
C VAL A 97 5.18 2.92 14.96
N VAL A 98 6.32 2.61 15.57
CA VAL A 98 6.86 1.25 15.64
C VAL A 98 6.54 0.64 17.00
N VAL A 99 5.91 -0.53 17.02
CA VAL A 99 5.75 -1.34 18.25
C VAL A 99 6.79 -2.46 18.22
N LYS A 100 7.80 -2.37 19.08
CA LYS A 100 8.87 -3.35 19.19
C LYS A 100 8.42 -4.58 19.95
N ASN A 101 8.95 -5.73 19.55
CA ASN A 101 8.81 -7.01 20.25
C ASN A 101 7.36 -7.54 20.38
N MET A 102 6.40 -6.95 19.66
CA MET A 102 4.99 -7.35 19.74
C MET A 102 4.76 -8.81 19.34
N PHE A 103 5.52 -9.30 18.36
CA PHE A 103 5.36 -10.64 17.79
C PHE A 103 6.49 -11.61 18.15
N THR A 104 7.37 -11.24 19.08
CA THR A 104 8.42 -12.13 19.57
C THR A 104 7.80 -13.38 20.21
N GLY A 105 8.37 -14.55 19.91
CA GLY A 105 7.91 -15.86 20.41
C GLY A 105 6.62 -16.38 19.75
N THR A 106 6.19 -15.77 18.65
CA THR A 106 5.10 -16.30 17.83
C THR A 106 5.62 -17.35 16.84
N PRO A 107 4.79 -18.29 16.37
CA PRO A 107 5.18 -19.21 15.31
C PRO A 107 5.73 -18.50 14.06
N ALA A 108 5.20 -17.32 13.70
CA ALA A 108 5.70 -16.55 12.58
C ALA A 108 7.12 -16.06 12.78
N PHE A 109 7.45 -15.59 13.99
CA PHE A 109 8.80 -15.15 14.33
C PHE A 109 9.80 -16.31 14.33
N ASP A 110 9.40 -17.47 14.88
CA ASP A 110 10.30 -18.60 15.07
C ASP A 110 10.41 -19.53 13.85
N LYS A 111 9.35 -19.64 13.04
CA LYS A 111 9.20 -20.73 12.06
C LYS A 111 8.99 -20.28 10.63
N TRP A 112 8.58 -19.04 10.35
CA TRP A 112 8.36 -18.65 8.94
C TRP A 112 9.63 -18.64 8.10
N GLY A 113 10.80 -18.45 8.70
CA GLY A 113 12.10 -18.59 8.01
C GLY A 113 12.63 -20.02 7.96
N VAL A 114 11.98 -20.98 8.61
CA VAL A 114 12.40 -22.39 8.64
C VAL A 114 11.91 -23.07 7.37
N ASP A 115 12.82 -23.77 6.70
CA ASP A 115 12.51 -24.48 5.46
C ASP A 115 11.31 -25.43 5.63
N GLY A 116 10.46 -25.46 4.62
CA GLY A 116 9.26 -26.29 4.59
C GLY A 116 8.08 -25.82 5.47
N TYR A 117 8.25 -24.97 6.48
CA TYR A 117 7.16 -24.63 7.41
C TYR A 117 6.00 -23.89 6.73
N LEU A 118 6.29 -22.74 6.09
CA LEU A 118 5.27 -22.00 5.34
C LEU A 118 4.82 -22.79 4.10
N SER A 119 5.74 -23.47 3.43
CA SER A 119 5.43 -24.31 2.27
C SER A 119 4.45 -25.44 2.60
N ALA A 120 4.43 -25.98 3.82
CA ALA A 120 3.45 -26.98 4.24
C ALA A 120 2.03 -26.41 4.41
N LYS A 121 1.91 -25.10 4.67
CA LYS A 121 0.62 -24.42 4.88
C LYS A 121 0.03 -23.83 3.61
N ILE A 122 0.89 -23.28 2.74
CA ILE A 122 0.46 -22.53 1.55
C ILE A 122 1.23 -22.87 0.26
N GLY A 123 2.06 -23.92 0.27
CA GLY A 123 3.00 -24.28 -0.80
C GLY A 123 2.39 -24.47 -2.18
N ASP A 124 1.18 -25.02 -2.23
CA ASP A 124 0.58 -25.50 -3.48
C ASP A 124 -0.26 -24.42 -4.18
N PHE A 125 -0.47 -23.27 -3.52
CA PHE A 125 -1.15 -22.14 -4.14
C PHE A 125 -0.28 -21.51 -5.22
N LEU A 126 -0.88 -21.30 -6.40
CA LEU A 126 -0.29 -20.50 -7.46
C LEU A 126 -0.35 -19.01 -7.11
N ILE A 127 0.78 -18.33 -7.17
CA ILE A 127 0.91 -16.92 -6.79
C ILE A 127 1.69 -16.11 -7.83
N PRO A 128 1.39 -14.80 -7.98
CA PRO A 128 2.16 -13.90 -8.82
C PRO A 128 3.48 -13.55 -8.16
N VAL A 129 4.56 -13.73 -8.89
CA VAL A 129 5.94 -13.48 -8.47
C VAL A 129 6.62 -12.57 -9.48
N VAL A 130 7.36 -11.58 -9.02
CA VAL A 130 8.25 -10.76 -9.87
C VAL A 130 9.60 -11.47 -9.92
N ARG A 131 10.13 -11.81 -11.11
CA ARG A 131 11.38 -12.58 -11.24
C ARG A 131 12.65 -11.76 -11.05
N ASN A 132 12.65 -10.52 -11.53
CA ASN A 132 13.81 -9.63 -11.49
C ASN A 132 13.47 -8.32 -10.78
N ALA A 133 13.08 -8.43 -9.51
CA ALA A 133 12.68 -7.28 -8.71
C ALA A 133 13.89 -6.42 -8.36
N LYS A 134 13.84 -5.16 -8.76
CA LYS A 134 14.76 -4.11 -8.32
C LYS A 134 13.97 -2.98 -7.66
N TYR A 135 14.54 -2.42 -6.61
CA TYR A 135 13.92 -1.28 -5.93
C TYR A 135 13.75 -0.11 -6.89
N ASN A 136 12.58 0.54 -6.83
CA ASN A 136 12.25 1.75 -7.59
C ASN A 136 12.29 1.61 -9.12
N THR A 137 12.22 0.38 -9.65
CA THR A 137 12.08 0.11 -11.08
C THR A 137 10.68 -0.41 -11.43
N LEU A 138 10.34 -0.40 -12.71
CA LEU A 138 9.16 -1.12 -13.22
C LEU A 138 9.33 -2.62 -12.95
N GLN A 139 8.27 -3.26 -12.46
CA GLN A 139 8.24 -4.68 -12.08
C GLN A 139 7.21 -5.42 -12.97
N ASN A 140 7.50 -5.46 -14.27
CA ASN A 140 6.62 -6.04 -15.29
C ASN A 140 6.93 -7.50 -15.59
N ASP A 141 8.14 -7.96 -15.29
CA ASP A 141 8.53 -9.37 -15.44
C ASP A 141 7.91 -10.19 -14.30
N ARG A 142 6.75 -10.79 -14.61
CA ARG A 142 5.90 -11.51 -13.66
C ARG A 142 5.61 -12.92 -14.17
N VAL A 143 5.52 -13.85 -13.24
CA VAL A 143 5.08 -15.22 -13.49
C VAL A 143 4.08 -15.65 -12.41
N VAL A 144 3.21 -16.60 -12.74
CA VAL A 144 2.38 -17.31 -11.76
C VAL A 144 2.98 -18.70 -11.56
N ILE A 145 3.47 -19.00 -10.36
CA ILE A 145 4.10 -20.28 -9.97
C ILE A 145 3.65 -20.70 -8.57
N PRO A 146 3.78 -21.97 -8.17
CA PRO A 146 3.51 -22.39 -6.79
C PRO A 146 4.32 -21.60 -5.76
N PHE A 147 3.69 -21.23 -4.65
CA PHE A 147 4.35 -20.51 -3.55
C PHE A 147 5.63 -21.22 -3.10
N ARG A 148 5.59 -22.55 -3.00
CA ARG A 148 6.72 -23.36 -2.57
C ARG A 148 7.96 -23.10 -3.41
N GLU A 149 7.83 -23.07 -4.73
CA GLU A 149 8.95 -22.87 -5.66
C GLU A 149 9.61 -21.50 -5.44
N ALA A 150 8.80 -20.44 -5.43
CA ALA A 150 9.27 -19.08 -5.24
C ALA A 150 9.87 -18.86 -3.84
N PHE A 151 9.23 -19.40 -2.81
CA PHE A 151 9.69 -19.28 -1.43
C PHE A 151 11.01 -20.01 -1.21
N THR A 152 11.15 -21.23 -1.71
CA THR A 152 12.40 -21.99 -1.63
C THR A 152 13.54 -21.27 -2.34
N GLU A 153 13.32 -20.70 -3.53
CA GLU A 153 14.35 -19.90 -4.20
C GLU A 153 14.77 -18.70 -3.35
N ILE A 154 13.80 -17.89 -2.88
CA ILE A 154 14.11 -16.69 -2.10
C ILE A 154 14.86 -17.03 -0.81
N VAL A 155 14.49 -18.10 -0.11
CA VAL A 155 15.14 -18.49 1.15
C VAL A 155 16.52 -19.11 0.92
N SER A 156 16.72 -19.86 -0.17
CA SER A 156 17.97 -20.58 -0.43
C SER A 156 19.03 -19.76 -1.16
N ASP A 157 18.64 -18.78 -2.00
CA ASP A 157 19.57 -17.90 -2.71
C ASP A 157 19.56 -16.48 -2.13
N PRO A 158 20.63 -16.03 -1.45
CA PRO A 158 20.73 -14.68 -0.91
C PRO A 158 20.75 -13.58 -1.99
N ASN A 159 21.01 -13.94 -3.25
CA ASN A 159 20.99 -13.02 -4.39
C ASN A 159 19.70 -13.09 -5.20
N SER A 160 18.72 -13.91 -4.80
CA SER A 160 17.47 -14.06 -5.53
C SER A 160 16.82 -12.70 -5.76
N LYS A 161 16.42 -12.46 -7.00
CA LYS A 161 15.65 -11.28 -7.39
C LYS A 161 14.15 -11.56 -7.41
N MET A 162 13.74 -12.74 -6.97
CA MET A 162 12.32 -13.02 -6.80
C MET A 162 11.74 -12.18 -5.67
N TYR A 163 10.55 -11.64 -5.94
CA TYR A 163 9.80 -10.84 -4.99
C TYR A 163 8.33 -11.22 -5.04
N MET A 164 7.80 -11.53 -3.87
CA MET A 164 6.42 -11.92 -3.66
C MET A 164 5.68 -10.82 -2.90
N PHE A 165 4.51 -10.46 -3.40
CA PHE A 165 3.55 -9.61 -2.68
C PHE A 165 2.14 -10.06 -3.07
N PHE A 166 1.49 -10.80 -2.16
CA PHE A 166 0.23 -11.50 -2.41
C PHE A 166 -0.55 -11.75 -1.11
N PRO A 167 -1.84 -12.08 -1.18
CA PRO A 167 -2.73 -11.83 -2.32
C PRO A 167 -2.93 -10.33 -2.55
N VAL A 168 -3.06 -9.92 -3.81
CA VAL A 168 -3.38 -8.54 -4.18
C VAL A 168 -4.51 -8.59 -5.19
N LYS A 169 -5.74 -8.27 -4.77
CA LYS A 169 -6.94 -8.43 -5.60
C LYS A 169 -6.82 -7.81 -7.00
N SER A 170 -6.17 -6.64 -7.11
CA SER A 170 -5.94 -5.96 -8.40
C SER A 170 -5.01 -6.70 -9.37
N ARG A 171 -4.28 -7.73 -8.92
CA ARG A 171 -3.32 -8.49 -9.75
C ARG A 171 -3.92 -9.73 -10.42
N PHE A 172 -5.12 -10.13 -10.01
CA PHE A 172 -5.80 -11.35 -10.49
C PHE A 172 -7.09 -11.02 -11.27
N SER A 173 -7.45 -9.75 -11.39
CA SER A 173 -8.73 -9.30 -11.98
C SER A 173 -8.78 -9.40 -13.51
N PHE A 174 -7.75 -9.92 -14.17
CA PHE A 174 -7.61 -9.81 -15.63
C PHE A 174 -8.39 -10.86 -16.43
N ASN A 175 -9.03 -11.86 -15.82
CA ASN A 175 -9.82 -12.82 -16.60
C ASN A 175 -11.02 -13.49 -15.92
N HIS A 176 -11.44 -13.08 -14.72
CA HIS A 176 -12.60 -13.62 -13.96
C HIS A 176 -12.62 -15.15 -13.69
N SER A 177 -11.71 -15.94 -14.27
CA SER A 177 -11.65 -17.41 -14.18
C SER A 177 -11.00 -17.93 -12.89
N GLU A 178 -10.43 -17.06 -12.06
CA GLU A 178 -9.63 -17.44 -10.87
C GLU A 178 -10.17 -16.89 -9.54
N LEU A 179 -11.39 -16.34 -9.52
CA LEU A 179 -11.95 -15.70 -8.32
C LEU A 179 -12.08 -16.65 -7.13
N GLY A 180 -12.47 -17.92 -7.35
CA GLY A 180 -12.59 -18.92 -6.29
C GLY A 180 -11.24 -19.32 -5.68
N ALA A 181 -10.23 -19.55 -6.52
CA ALA A 181 -8.87 -19.86 -6.07
C ALA A 181 -8.23 -18.67 -5.32
N LEU A 182 -8.54 -17.43 -5.73
CA LEU A 182 -8.08 -16.23 -5.03
C LEU A 182 -8.73 -16.07 -3.66
N GLU A 183 -10.03 -16.34 -3.54
CA GLU A 183 -10.72 -16.30 -2.25
C GLU A 183 -10.17 -17.36 -1.29
N GLU A 184 -9.94 -18.58 -1.78
CA GLU A 184 -9.31 -19.64 -0.99
C GLU A 184 -7.90 -19.25 -0.53
N LEU A 185 -7.06 -18.73 -1.42
CA LEU A 185 -5.73 -18.21 -1.08
C LEU A 185 -5.83 -17.08 -0.04
N GLN A 186 -6.74 -16.12 -0.23
CA GLN A 186 -6.92 -15.03 0.73
C GLN A 186 -7.35 -15.51 2.10
N ASN A 187 -8.30 -16.45 2.16
CA ASN A 187 -8.76 -17.04 3.40
C ASN A 187 -7.64 -17.79 4.09
N ARG A 188 -6.89 -18.61 3.36
CA ARG A 188 -5.74 -19.33 3.89
C ARG A 188 -4.66 -18.39 4.44
N ILE A 189 -4.36 -17.30 3.73
CA ILE A 189 -3.37 -16.31 4.18
C ILE A 189 -3.87 -15.57 5.42
N ASN A 190 -5.17 -15.26 5.50
CA ASN A 190 -5.77 -14.68 6.69
C ASN A 190 -5.65 -15.64 7.89
N GLU A 191 -5.93 -16.92 7.71
CA GLU A 191 -5.79 -17.96 8.74
C GLU A 191 -4.35 -18.10 9.23
N VAL A 192 -3.39 -18.27 8.31
CA VAL A 192 -1.97 -18.41 8.67
C VAL A 192 -1.46 -17.18 9.42
N VAL A 193 -1.82 -15.98 8.97
CA VAL A 193 -1.43 -14.74 9.67
C VAL A 193 -2.14 -14.61 11.01
N LEU A 194 -3.43 -14.98 11.10
CA LEU A 194 -4.17 -14.95 12.35
C LEU A 194 -3.54 -15.88 13.41
N GLU A 195 -3.27 -17.13 13.02
CA GLU A 195 -2.74 -18.17 13.89
C GLU A 195 -1.27 -17.93 14.24
N ASP A 196 -0.41 -17.76 13.23
CA ASP A 196 1.03 -17.75 13.44
C ASP A 196 1.53 -16.40 13.99
N LEU A 197 0.79 -15.30 13.82
CA LEU A 197 1.11 -14.01 14.46
C LEU A 197 0.21 -13.68 15.65
N GLU A 198 -0.83 -14.48 15.94
CA GLU A 198 -1.75 -14.29 17.07
C GLU A 198 -2.34 -12.87 17.12
N ILE A 199 -2.64 -12.29 15.95
CA ILE A 199 -2.98 -10.86 15.82
C ILE A 199 -4.26 -10.50 16.58
N ASP A 200 -5.18 -11.45 16.75
CA ASP A 200 -6.44 -11.29 17.49
C ASP A 200 -6.24 -11.12 18.99
N LYS A 201 -5.03 -11.37 19.51
CA LYS A 201 -4.69 -11.20 20.93
C LYS A 201 -3.64 -10.11 21.10
N ARG A 202 -2.69 -10.01 20.17
CA ARG A 202 -1.54 -9.11 20.28
C ARG A 202 -1.85 -7.67 19.90
N ILE A 203 -2.71 -7.45 18.90
CA ILE A 203 -3.10 -6.08 18.49
C ILE A 203 -4.30 -5.61 19.30
N TRP A 204 -5.43 -6.30 19.18
CA TRP A 204 -6.59 -6.17 20.08
C TRP A 204 -7.53 -7.37 19.89
N LYS A 205 -8.36 -7.65 20.91
CA LYS A 205 -9.24 -8.82 20.96
C LYS A 205 -10.18 -8.92 19.75
N GLY A 206 -9.88 -9.80 18.80
CA GLY A 206 -10.69 -10.02 17.59
C GLY A 206 -10.18 -9.29 16.34
N PHE A 207 -9.02 -8.65 16.40
CA PHE A 207 -8.34 -8.15 15.20
C PHE A 207 -8.16 -9.28 14.18
N GLY A 208 -8.46 -9.03 12.90
CA GLY A 208 -8.31 -10.01 11.82
C GLY A 208 -9.41 -11.07 11.76
N THR A 209 -10.39 -11.01 12.67
CA THR A 209 -11.57 -11.89 12.69
C THR A 209 -12.81 -11.17 12.15
N LYS A 210 -13.94 -11.87 12.07
CA LYS A 210 -15.25 -11.27 11.72
C LYS A 210 -15.69 -10.13 12.66
N ALA A 211 -15.13 -10.04 13.87
CA ALA A 211 -15.39 -8.92 14.78
C ALA A 211 -14.78 -7.59 14.28
N HIS A 212 -13.77 -7.64 13.41
CA HIS A 212 -13.14 -6.46 12.81
C HIS A 212 -13.78 -6.16 11.45
N SER A 213 -14.91 -5.43 11.45
CA SER A 213 -15.73 -5.16 10.26
C SER A 213 -15.00 -4.43 9.12
N THR A 214 -13.94 -3.68 9.42
CA THR A 214 -13.13 -2.92 8.46
C THR A 214 -11.84 -3.63 8.05
N TYR A 215 -11.64 -4.87 8.45
CA TYR A 215 -10.46 -5.65 8.08
C TYR A 215 -10.57 -6.15 6.64
N PHE A 216 -9.66 -5.70 5.77
CA PHE A 216 -9.66 -6.08 4.36
C PHE A 216 -9.00 -7.43 4.08
N GLY A 217 -8.03 -7.82 4.91
CA GLY A 217 -7.25 -9.05 4.75
C GLY A 217 -5.77 -8.87 5.06
N SER A 218 -5.06 -9.99 5.07
CA SER A 218 -3.62 -10.08 5.21
C SER A 218 -2.94 -10.25 3.87
N GLN A 219 -1.69 -9.80 3.82
CA GLN A 219 -0.80 -9.95 2.66
C GLN A 219 0.59 -10.35 3.16
N LEU A 220 1.22 -11.28 2.45
CA LEU A 220 2.60 -11.67 2.66
C LEU A 220 3.51 -10.95 1.64
N ILE A 221 4.65 -10.50 2.14
CA ILE A 221 5.69 -9.85 1.36
C ILE A 221 7.01 -10.53 1.67
N VAL A 222 7.62 -11.14 0.65
CA VAL A 222 8.84 -11.94 0.79
C VAL A 222 9.78 -11.60 -0.36
N GLY A 223 11.07 -11.46 -0.06
CA GLY A 223 12.10 -11.13 -1.03
C GLY A 223 13.42 -10.88 -0.31
N GLN A 224 14.52 -10.99 -1.05
CA GLN A 224 15.86 -10.68 -0.53
C GLN A 224 16.12 -9.17 -0.53
N GLY A 225 16.97 -8.73 0.40
CA GLY A 225 17.36 -7.33 0.53
C GLY A 225 18.86 -7.19 0.64
N SER A 226 19.39 -6.16 0.00
CA SER A 226 20.79 -5.73 0.14
C SER A 226 20.86 -4.35 0.78
N VAL A 227 22.00 -4.02 1.37
CA VAL A 227 22.35 -2.65 1.77
C VAL A 227 22.55 -1.74 0.57
N ASP A 228 22.89 -2.31 -0.58
CA ASP A 228 22.97 -1.61 -1.86
C ASP A 228 21.55 -1.44 -2.46
N PRO A 229 21.05 -0.20 -2.62
CA PRO A 229 19.76 0.06 -3.22
C PRO A 229 19.61 -0.46 -4.67
N ALA A 230 20.71 -0.62 -5.41
CA ALA A 230 20.67 -1.17 -6.78
C ALA A 230 20.37 -2.68 -6.80
N GLU A 231 20.70 -3.36 -5.70
CA GLU A 231 20.64 -4.81 -5.58
C GLU A 231 19.55 -5.29 -4.61
N THR A 232 18.77 -4.38 -4.04
CA THR A 232 17.72 -4.67 -3.05
C THR A 232 16.34 -4.81 -3.71
N THR A 233 15.50 -5.69 -3.18
CA THR A 233 14.08 -5.72 -3.53
C THR A 233 13.30 -4.74 -2.64
N GLY A 234 12.16 -4.25 -3.14
CA GLY A 234 11.30 -3.38 -2.35
C GLY A 234 10.23 -2.70 -3.16
N THR A 235 9.42 -1.92 -2.45
CA THR A 235 8.33 -1.15 -3.06
C THR A 235 8.75 0.31 -3.14
N GLY A 236 8.53 0.93 -4.30
CA GLY A 236 8.72 2.37 -4.47
C GLY A 236 7.70 3.19 -3.67
N TRP A 237 7.85 4.51 -3.73
CA TRP A 237 6.93 5.45 -3.08
C TRP A 237 5.49 5.26 -3.54
N HIS A 238 4.59 5.13 -2.56
CA HIS A 238 3.15 5.02 -2.77
C HIS A 238 2.41 5.43 -1.48
N CYS A 239 1.10 5.65 -1.58
CA CYS A 239 0.21 5.75 -0.44
C CYS A 239 -0.78 4.58 -0.45
N ALA A 240 -1.19 4.14 0.74
CA ALA A 240 -2.28 3.18 0.89
C ALA A 240 -3.61 3.93 1.05
N ALA A 241 -4.72 3.32 0.62
CA ALA A 241 -6.06 3.89 0.75
C ALA A 241 -6.60 3.86 2.19
N GLY A 242 -5.85 3.32 3.16
CA GLY A 242 -6.25 3.20 4.56
C GLY A 242 -5.05 2.95 5.48
N ASN A 243 -5.36 2.73 6.76
CA ASN A 243 -4.36 2.39 7.77
C ASN A 243 -3.85 0.96 7.57
N ASN A 244 -2.53 0.76 7.72
CA ASN A 244 -1.89 -0.54 7.58
C ASN A 244 -1.11 -0.89 8.85
N TRP A 245 -1.16 -2.18 9.21
CA TRP A 245 -0.21 -2.81 10.13
C TRP A 245 0.82 -3.55 9.30
N PHE A 246 2.07 -3.08 9.32
CA PHE A 246 3.18 -3.79 8.68
C PHE A 246 3.97 -4.56 9.73
N ILE A 247 3.98 -5.89 9.62
CA ILE A 247 4.62 -6.77 10.59
C ILE A 247 5.87 -7.38 9.94
N GLN A 248 7.05 -7.06 10.49
CA GLN A 248 8.30 -7.67 10.04
C GLN A 248 8.57 -8.93 10.86
N ALA A 249 8.24 -10.10 10.30
CA ALA A 249 8.50 -11.39 10.96
C ALA A 249 9.98 -11.79 10.91
N ILE A 250 10.59 -11.76 9.72
CA ILE A 250 11.97 -12.23 9.48
C ILE A 250 12.79 -11.13 8.78
N GLY A 251 14.04 -10.93 9.19
CA GLY A 251 14.95 -10.00 8.53
C GLY A 251 14.68 -8.52 8.86
N ARG A 252 15.07 -7.62 7.95
CA ARG A 252 15.02 -6.16 8.17
C ARG A 252 14.56 -5.43 6.91
N LYS A 253 13.85 -4.31 7.08
CA LYS A 253 13.48 -3.38 6.01
C LYS A 253 13.84 -1.95 6.41
N ARG A 254 14.27 -1.17 5.43
CA ARG A 254 14.43 0.28 5.59
C ARG A 254 13.16 0.98 5.13
N TRP A 255 12.60 1.81 5.99
CA TRP A 255 11.39 2.56 5.72
C TRP A 255 11.67 4.05 5.65
N TYR A 256 11.04 4.70 4.68
CA TYR A 256 10.98 6.15 4.59
C TYR A 256 9.51 6.54 4.56
N PHE A 257 9.15 7.52 5.39
CA PHE A 257 7.80 8.07 5.44
C PHE A 257 7.87 9.54 5.07
N LEU A 258 6.89 9.98 4.29
CA LEU A 258 6.73 11.38 3.92
C LEU A 258 5.36 11.84 4.41
N ASP A 259 5.32 12.98 5.08
CA ASP A 259 4.05 13.60 5.47
C ASP A 259 3.20 13.88 4.21
N PRO A 260 1.90 13.54 4.20
CA PRO A 260 1.03 13.76 3.05
C PRO A 260 1.03 15.20 2.52
N LYS A 261 1.32 16.22 3.35
CA LYS A 261 1.44 17.62 2.90
C LYS A 261 2.55 17.84 1.86
N TYR A 262 3.50 16.90 1.76
CA TYR A 262 4.58 16.94 0.78
C TYR A 262 4.31 16.07 -0.47
N SER A 263 3.11 15.47 -0.59
CA SER A 263 2.79 14.53 -1.68
C SER A 263 2.98 15.14 -3.07
N ALA A 264 2.71 16.43 -3.23
CA ALA A 264 2.87 17.14 -4.50
C ALA A 264 4.32 17.06 -5.02
N TYR A 265 5.32 17.15 -4.14
CA TYR A 265 6.75 17.06 -4.49
C TYR A 265 7.19 15.67 -4.95
N MET A 266 6.35 14.66 -4.82
CA MET A 266 6.60 13.31 -5.32
C MET A 266 6.17 13.12 -6.77
N HIS A 267 5.60 14.16 -7.40
CA HIS A 267 5.05 14.14 -8.76
C HIS A 267 4.12 12.92 -8.91
N PRO A 268 3.01 12.87 -8.15
CA PRO A 268 2.16 11.70 -8.13
C PRO A 268 1.69 11.40 -9.56
N LEU A 269 1.72 10.12 -9.91
CA LEU A 269 1.22 9.61 -11.18
C LEU A 269 0.36 8.39 -10.87
N ARG A 270 -0.77 8.26 -11.58
CA ARG A 270 -1.55 7.02 -11.52
C ARG A 270 -0.70 5.86 -12.04
N GLY A 271 -0.62 4.79 -11.25
CA GLY A 271 0.26 3.65 -11.50
C GLY A 271 1.73 3.88 -11.09
N GLY A 272 2.13 5.03 -10.55
CA GLY A 272 3.48 5.27 -10.03
C GLY A 272 4.64 4.97 -11.01
N LYS A 273 5.88 4.92 -10.51
CA LYS A 273 7.02 4.29 -11.22
C LYS A 273 6.95 2.76 -11.16
N VAL A 274 6.33 2.24 -10.10
CA VAL A 274 6.07 0.81 -9.91
C VAL A 274 4.60 0.60 -10.21
N ASN A 275 4.29 0.19 -11.43
CA ASN A 275 2.92 0.00 -11.86
C ASN A 275 2.34 -1.30 -11.33
N MET A 276 1.83 -1.25 -10.10
CA MET A 276 1.21 -2.39 -9.44
C MET A 276 -0.30 -2.50 -9.71
N MET A 277 -0.86 -1.58 -10.50
CA MET A 277 -2.30 -1.43 -10.75
C MET A 277 -2.69 -1.51 -12.24
N THR A 278 -1.74 -1.78 -13.12
CA THR A 278 -1.92 -1.72 -14.58
C THR A 278 -0.98 -2.78 -15.17
N GLY A 279 -1.56 -3.92 -15.52
CA GLY A 279 -1.44 -4.40 -16.89
C GLY A 279 -2.36 -3.54 -17.75
#